data_AF-A0A1Q5HTG7-F1
#
_entry.id   AF-A0A1Q5HTG7-F1
#
_cell.length_a   1.000
_cell.length_b   1.000
_cell.length_c   1.000
_cell.angle_alpha   90.00
_cell.angle_beta   90.00
_cell.angle_gamma   90.00
#
_symmetry.space_group_name_H-M   'P 1'
#
loop_
_entity.id
_entity.type
_entity.pdbx_description
1 polymer ?
#
loop_
_entity_poly.entity_id
_entity_poly.type
_entity_poly.pdbx_seq_one_letter_code
_entity_poly.pdbx_strand_id
1 'polypeptide(L)'
;MIRAGRLPYVQTMSDLADALGKKLTTLRNQKPYAAEGHPAPISSPDARNQLWDAEQTKAFYAGEPIPELPQVDDDEDLLDRHEAAQALGIEPVTWNTYKKDPALVAGMVLVPAGPKGTEHWPRRLVTAYKDSRPGRGAGGGRREGSGDMIPRDQILPRIAELLDADPAVTVETVSDTLGITKFPTAQNGLATLRGRRIADLVEQQPGLDLKDAALQLGYPAITHRAAVTHAERELHARGAQPYLQHTADALAAAGIAQQAQVEIRQLDGDALATAVILNPDQPAAAVVWDSRFGWRTSTSRRHPIGKDTDTPPEGEGIRYLGSGLQPNPDELLAALHDGRMGTKRPHPKP
;
A
#
# COMPACT_ATOMS: atom_id res chain seq x y z
N MET A 1 6.06 -2.21 31.57
CA MET A 1 6.48 -3.62 31.63
C MET A 1 6.12 -4.16 32.99
N ILE A 2 5.60 -5.38 33.06
CA ILE A 2 5.28 -6.01 34.36
C ILE A 2 6.57 -6.65 34.88
N ARG A 3 7.08 -6.14 36.01
CA ARG A 3 8.31 -6.64 36.64
C ARG A 3 8.12 -8.06 37.17
N ALA A 4 9.20 -8.85 37.14
CA ALA A 4 9.23 -10.18 37.74
C ALA A 4 8.71 -10.15 39.19
N GLY A 5 7.86 -11.12 39.54
CA GLY A 5 7.19 -11.19 40.85
C GLY A 5 6.01 -10.23 41.06
N ARG A 6 5.73 -9.28 40.14
CA ARG A 6 4.61 -8.33 40.28
C ARG A 6 3.31 -8.78 39.60
N LEU A 7 3.32 -9.90 38.87
CA LEU A 7 2.13 -10.45 38.20
C LEU A 7 0.89 -10.57 39.11
N PRO A 8 0.97 -11.02 40.38
CA PRO A 8 -0.20 -11.13 41.26
C PRO A 8 -0.87 -9.79 41.61
N TYR A 9 -0.15 -8.67 41.44
CA TYR A 9 -0.64 -7.32 41.74
C TYR A 9 -1.12 -6.58 40.49
N VAL A 10 -1.11 -7.23 39.33
CA VAL A 10 -1.57 -6.58 38.09
C VAL A 10 -3.09 -6.43 38.15
N GLN A 11 -3.55 -5.21 37.94
CA GLN A 11 -4.97 -4.88 37.87
C GLN A 11 -5.30 -4.12 36.59
N THR A 12 -6.49 -4.39 36.05
CA THR A 12 -7.05 -3.66 34.91
C THR A 12 -7.72 -2.38 35.36
N MET A 13 -8.13 -1.54 34.40
CA MET A 13 -8.97 -0.37 34.69
C MET A 13 -10.32 -0.75 35.34
N SER A 14 -10.84 -1.95 35.08
CA SER A 14 -12.08 -2.43 35.73
C SER A 14 -11.81 -2.73 37.21
N ASP A 15 -10.74 -3.46 37.48
CA ASP A 15 -10.35 -3.81 38.85
C ASP A 15 -10.02 -2.55 39.67
N LEU A 16 -9.36 -1.56 39.06
CA LEU A 16 -9.11 -0.27 39.68
C LEU A 16 -10.43 0.49 39.98
N ALA A 17 -11.42 0.40 39.09
CA ALA A 17 -12.73 1.02 39.33
C ALA A 17 -13.44 0.35 40.51
N ASP A 18 -13.39 -0.97 40.58
CA ASP A 18 -13.98 -1.77 41.66
C ASP A 18 -13.28 -1.49 42.99
N ALA A 19 -11.95 -1.41 43.02
CA ALA A 19 -11.16 -1.05 44.20
C ALA A 19 -11.51 0.35 44.75
N LEU A 20 -11.92 1.27 43.87
CA LEU A 20 -12.35 2.63 44.25
C LEU A 20 -13.85 2.74 44.53
N GLY A 21 -14.62 1.64 44.42
CA GLY A 21 -16.07 1.65 44.56
C GLY A 21 -16.78 2.50 43.49
N LYS A 22 -16.18 2.64 42.30
CA LYS A 22 -16.70 3.46 41.19
C LYS A 22 -17.14 2.58 40.02
N LYS A 23 -18.16 3.02 39.29
CA LYS A 23 -18.47 2.44 37.96
C LYS A 23 -17.31 2.73 37.00
N LEU A 24 -16.97 1.76 36.14
CA LEU A 24 -15.90 1.89 35.14
C LEU A 24 -16.06 3.14 34.25
N THR A 25 -17.29 3.48 33.86
CA THR A 25 -17.59 4.69 33.07
C THR A 25 -17.24 5.97 33.81
N THR A 26 -17.56 6.05 35.11
CA THR A 26 -17.22 7.19 35.97
C THR A 26 -15.71 7.34 36.10
N LEU A 27 -14.98 6.23 36.30
CA LEU A 27 -13.52 6.25 36.39
C LEU A 27 -12.89 6.80 35.10
N ARG A 28 -13.35 6.35 33.93
CA ARG A 28 -12.86 6.81 32.62
C ARG A 28 -13.11 8.30 32.36
N ASN A 29 -14.24 8.81 32.83
CA ASN A 29 -14.59 10.23 32.64
C ASN A 29 -13.82 11.15 33.59
N GLN A 30 -13.69 10.75 34.86
CA GLN A 30 -12.98 11.54 35.87
C GLN A 30 -11.46 11.44 35.75
N LYS A 31 -10.95 10.35 35.16
CA LYS A 31 -9.52 10.08 34.96
C LYS A 31 -8.66 10.30 36.23
N PRO A 32 -9.03 9.75 37.40
CA PRO A 32 -8.23 9.93 38.60
C PRO A 32 -6.82 9.32 38.46
N TYR A 33 -6.65 8.35 37.56
CA TYR A 33 -5.35 7.78 37.18
C TYR A 33 -4.43 8.74 36.39
N ALA A 34 -4.92 9.93 36.04
CA ALA A 34 -4.13 11.00 35.43
C ALA A 34 -3.84 12.15 36.41
N ALA A 35 -4.22 12.01 37.68
CA ALA A 35 -3.90 12.99 38.71
C ALA A 35 -2.39 13.03 38.97
N GLU A 36 -1.89 14.20 39.38
CA GLU A 36 -0.50 14.38 39.77
C GLU A 36 -0.13 13.43 40.93
N GLY A 37 1.01 12.75 40.80
CA GLY A 37 1.48 11.76 41.78
C GLY A 37 0.87 10.36 41.66
N HIS A 38 -0.12 10.15 40.79
CA HIS A 38 -0.66 8.80 40.57
C HIS A 38 0.42 7.88 39.95
N PRO A 39 0.53 6.61 40.39
CA PRO A 39 1.45 5.65 39.78
C PRO A 39 1.26 5.53 38.26
N ALA A 40 2.37 5.48 37.54
CA ALA A 40 2.35 5.21 36.10
C ALA A 40 1.81 3.79 35.83
N PRO A 41 1.15 3.57 34.68
CA PRO A 41 0.81 2.22 34.24
C PRO A 41 2.06 1.33 34.12
N ILE A 42 1.90 0.04 34.44
CA ILE A 42 2.93 -1.00 34.27
C ILE A 42 2.86 -1.66 32.88
N SER A 43 1.99 -1.19 31.99
CA SER A 43 2.01 -1.47 30.55
C SER A 43 2.72 -0.34 29.79
N SER A 44 3.02 -0.54 28.51
CA SER A 44 3.55 0.53 27.67
C SER A 44 2.54 1.70 27.54
N PRO A 45 3.01 2.95 27.35
CA PRO A 45 2.13 4.12 27.22
C PRO A 45 1.10 3.99 26.09
N ASP A 46 1.45 3.30 25.00
CA ASP A 46 0.60 3.09 23.82
C ASP A 46 -0.20 1.78 23.89
N ALA A 47 -0.12 1.03 25.00
CA ALA A 47 -0.89 -0.19 25.17
C ALA A 47 -2.39 0.10 25.09
N ARG A 48 -3.10 -0.72 24.29
CA ARG A 48 -4.56 -0.64 24.15
C ARG A 48 -5.29 -0.80 25.49
N ASN A 49 -4.77 -1.67 26.35
CA ASN A 49 -5.27 -1.91 27.69
C ASN A 49 -4.19 -1.49 28.68
N GLN A 50 -4.41 -0.37 29.36
CA GLN A 50 -3.52 0.07 30.42
C GLN A 50 -3.68 -0.82 31.66
N LEU A 51 -2.56 -1.21 32.25
CA LEU A 51 -2.48 -2.04 33.44
C LEU A 51 -1.77 -1.28 34.56
N TRP A 52 -2.18 -1.49 35.80
CA TRP A 52 -1.56 -0.88 36.98
C TRP A 52 -1.12 -1.93 37.99
N ASP A 53 -0.24 -1.51 38.88
CA ASP A 53 0.10 -2.25 40.08
C ASP A 53 -0.88 -1.91 41.22
N ALA A 54 -1.54 -2.93 41.76
CA ALA A 54 -2.57 -2.79 42.77
C ALA A 54 -2.02 -2.28 44.12
N GLU A 55 -0.78 -2.60 44.49
CA GLU A 55 -0.19 -2.10 45.73
C GLU A 55 0.16 -0.63 45.60
N GLN A 56 0.75 -0.23 44.47
CA GLN A 56 1.11 1.18 44.24
C GLN A 56 -0.12 2.08 44.21
N THR A 57 -1.16 1.67 43.48
CA THR A 57 -2.41 2.43 43.41
C THR A 57 -3.11 2.47 44.77
N LYS A 58 -3.16 1.35 45.51
CA LYS A 58 -3.72 1.32 46.86
C LYS A 58 -2.99 2.28 47.81
N ALA A 59 -1.65 2.28 47.81
CA ALA A 59 -0.86 3.19 48.62
C ALA A 59 -1.16 4.66 48.27
N PHE A 60 -1.21 4.99 46.98
CA PHE A 60 -1.54 6.35 46.51
C PHE A 60 -2.92 6.81 47.02
N TYR A 61 -3.96 5.99 46.88
CA TYR A 61 -5.31 6.36 47.33
C TYR A 61 -5.45 6.35 48.86
N ALA A 62 -4.59 5.63 49.58
CA ALA A 62 -4.51 5.67 51.04
C ALA A 62 -3.69 6.87 51.57
N GLY A 63 -3.00 7.62 50.69
CA GLY A 63 -2.06 8.67 51.10
C GLY A 63 -0.78 8.12 51.73
N GLU A 64 -0.48 6.84 51.48
CA GLU A 64 0.71 6.16 51.95
C GLU A 64 1.86 6.31 50.92
N PRO A 65 3.13 6.20 51.35
CA PRO A 65 4.26 6.15 50.43
C PRO A 65 4.09 5.02 49.39
N ILE A 66 4.21 5.36 48.11
CA ILE A 66 4.08 4.39 47.00
C ILE A 66 5.28 3.45 47.02
N PRO A 67 5.08 2.11 47.13
CA PRO A 67 6.17 1.15 47.05
C PRO A 67 6.92 1.26 45.72
N GLU A 68 8.24 1.25 45.76
CA GLU A 68 9.06 1.25 44.56
C GLU A 68 8.98 -0.11 43.85
N LEU A 69 8.83 -0.09 42.52
CA LEU A 69 8.96 -1.29 41.72
C LEU A 69 10.44 -1.64 41.52
N PRO A 70 10.77 -2.94 41.35
CA PRO A 70 12.10 -3.36 40.95
C PRO A 70 12.57 -2.58 39.71
N GLN A 71 13.79 -2.03 39.78
CA GLN A 71 14.37 -1.23 38.69
C GLN A 71 15.27 -2.05 37.76
N VAL A 72 15.77 -3.19 38.24
CA VAL A 72 16.63 -4.10 37.49
C VAL A 72 15.78 -4.93 36.55
N ASP A 73 16.21 -5.01 35.29
CA ASP A 73 15.60 -5.90 34.30
C ASP A 73 15.83 -7.36 34.67
N ASP A 74 14.77 -8.16 34.58
CA ASP A 74 14.77 -9.59 34.88
C ASP A 74 14.30 -10.39 33.66
N ASP A 75 14.81 -11.61 33.51
CA ASP A 75 14.48 -12.52 32.42
C ASP A 75 13.00 -12.96 32.43
N GLU A 76 12.35 -12.94 33.60
CA GLU A 76 10.92 -13.21 33.78
C GLU A 76 10.05 -11.94 33.76
N ASP A 77 10.62 -10.77 33.44
CA ASP A 77 9.82 -9.57 33.16
C ASP A 77 8.86 -9.87 31.98
N LEU A 78 7.59 -9.53 32.15
CA LEU A 78 6.58 -9.73 31.11
C LEU A 78 6.44 -8.47 30.26
N LEU A 79 6.84 -8.60 29.00
CA LEU A 79 6.82 -7.56 27.99
C LEU A 79 5.48 -7.57 27.25
N ASP A 80 4.83 -6.42 27.14
CA ASP A 80 3.70 -6.28 26.21
C ASP A 80 4.18 -6.23 24.75
N ARG A 81 3.24 -6.09 23.81
CA ARG A 81 3.53 -6.00 22.37
C ARG A 81 4.57 -4.91 22.02
N HIS A 82 4.45 -3.72 22.60
CA HIS A 82 5.31 -2.60 22.25
C HIS A 82 6.70 -2.79 22.85
N GLU A 83 6.76 -3.27 24.08
CA GLU A 83 8.00 -3.55 24.80
C GLU A 83 8.79 -4.69 24.16
N ALA A 84 8.09 -5.76 23.74
CA ALA A 84 8.71 -6.86 23.01
C ALA A 84 9.26 -6.41 21.65
N ALA A 85 8.53 -5.54 20.93
CA ALA A 85 9.02 -4.93 19.69
C ALA A 85 10.26 -4.06 19.94
N GLN A 86 10.26 -3.26 21.01
CA GLN A 86 11.39 -2.44 21.41
C GLN A 86 12.64 -3.29 21.74
N ALA A 87 12.47 -4.39 22.49
CA ALA A 87 13.57 -5.30 22.81
C ALA A 87 14.23 -5.93 21.57
N LEU A 88 13.45 -6.14 20.50
CA LEU A 88 13.93 -6.60 19.19
C LEU A 88 14.43 -5.49 18.26
N GLY A 89 14.23 -4.21 18.59
CA GLY A 89 14.56 -3.08 17.72
C GLY A 89 13.74 -3.05 16.43
N ILE A 90 12.44 -3.41 16.51
CA ILE A 90 11.51 -3.41 15.38
C ILE A 90 10.27 -2.56 15.67
N GLU A 91 9.53 -2.24 14.62
CA GLU A 91 8.23 -1.58 14.75
C GLU A 91 7.17 -2.50 15.39
N PRO A 92 6.27 -1.99 16.24
CA PRO A 92 5.19 -2.78 16.85
C PRO A 92 4.29 -3.48 15.84
N VAL A 93 4.17 -2.97 14.60
CA VAL A 93 3.41 -3.64 13.53
C VAL A 93 4.09 -4.92 13.06
N THR A 94 5.42 -4.95 13.00
CA THR A 94 6.21 -6.12 12.59
C THR A 94 6.10 -7.24 13.63
N TRP A 95 5.97 -6.88 14.92
CA TRP A 95 5.73 -7.84 15.99
C TRP A 95 4.50 -8.74 15.76
N ASN A 96 3.45 -8.24 15.08
CA ASN A 96 2.25 -9.04 14.79
C ASN A 96 2.53 -10.27 13.93
N THR A 97 3.61 -10.25 13.15
CA THR A 97 4.08 -11.40 12.39
C THR A 97 4.90 -12.33 13.27
N TYR A 98 5.81 -11.79 14.10
CA TYR A 98 6.73 -12.59 14.90
C TYR A 98 6.06 -13.28 16.08
N LYS A 99 5.04 -12.67 16.69
CA LYS A 99 4.31 -13.29 17.80
C LYS A 99 3.61 -14.61 17.44
N LYS A 100 3.57 -14.98 16.16
CA LYS A 100 3.05 -16.26 15.65
C LYS A 100 4.10 -17.37 15.64
N ASP A 101 5.37 -17.05 15.91
CA ASP A 101 6.44 -18.05 16.01
C ASP A 101 6.10 -19.08 17.10
N PRO A 102 6.24 -20.39 16.83
CA PRO A 102 5.88 -21.42 17.79
C PRO A 102 6.55 -21.26 19.17
N ALA A 103 7.81 -20.79 19.23
CA ALA A 103 8.52 -20.60 20.48
C ALA A 103 7.95 -19.43 21.31
N LEU A 104 7.53 -18.36 20.64
CA LEU A 104 6.89 -17.20 21.29
C LEU A 104 5.45 -17.51 21.70
N VAL A 105 4.70 -18.25 20.88
CA VAL A 105 3.32 -18.66 21.20
C VAL A 105 3.29 -19.58 22.42
N ALA A 106 4.22 -20.54 22.51
CA ALA A 106 4.24 -21.53 23.58
C ALA A 106 4.44 -20.93 24.98
N GLY A 107 5.14 -19.79 25.09
CA GLY A 107 5.41 -19.11 26.36
C GLY A 107 4.71 -17.78 26.54
N MET A 108 3.73 -17.45 25.70
CA MET A 108 2.90 -16.26 25.83
C MET A 108 1.98 -16.38 27.05
N VAL A 109 1.88 -15.29 27.84
CA VAL A 109 1.02 -15.19 29.03
C VAL A 109 -0.07 -14.15 28.78
N LEU A 110 -1.32 -14.47 29.14
CA LEU A 110 -2.42 -13.50 29.12
C LEU A 110 -2.52 -12.80 30.48
N VAL A 111 -2.50 -11.46 30.47
CA VAL A 111 -2.58 -10.64 31.69
C VAL A 111 -3.75 -9.63 31.60
N PRO A 112 -4.73 -9.69 32.53
CA PRO A 112 -4.96 -10.77 33.51
C PRO A 112 -5.31 -12.10 32.81
N ALA A 113 -5.25 -13.22 33.54
CA ALA A 113 -5.57 -14.52 32.99
C ALA A 113 -7.02 -14.58 32.48
N GLY A 114 -7.22 -15.15 31.29
CA GLY A 114 -8.54 -15.36 30.68
C GLY A 114 -8.72 -14.70 29.31
N PRO A 115 -9.92 -14.82 28.71
CA PRO A 115 -10.17 -14.45 27.31
C PRO A 115 -10.11 -12.93 27.04
N LYS A 116 -10.06 -12.11 28.08
CA LYS A 116 -9.92 -10.65 27.99
C LYS A 116 -8.52 -10.16 28.36
N GLY A 117 -7.60 -11.07 28.65
CA GLY A 117 -6.21 -10.75 28.95
C GLY A 117 -5.48 -10.17 27.75
N THR A 118 -4.44 -9.40 28.03
CA THR A 118 -3.53 -8.88 27.02
C THR A 118 -2.30 -9.78 26.95
N GLU A 119 -1.87 -10.12 25.73
CA GLU A 119 -0.70 -10.96 25.49
C GLU A 119 0.57 -10.26 26.01
N HIS A 120 1.35 -10.99 26.80
CA HIS A 120 2.68 -10.61 27.25
C HIS A 120 3.65 -11.78 27.06
N TRP A 121 4.94 -11.47 26.94
CA TRP A 121 6.00 -12.45 26.74
C TRP A 121 7.10 -12.25 27.79
N PRO A 122 7.56 -13.32 28.45
CA PRO A 122 8.78 -13.28 29.25
C PRO A 122 9.95 -12.74 28.44
N ARG A 123 10.73 -11.82 29.02
CA ARG A 123 11.88 -11.19 28.39
C ARG A 123 12.87 -12.22 27.85
N ARG A 124 13.15 -13.29 28.59
CA ARG A 124 14.03 -14.39 28.13
C ARG A 124 13.59 -15.01 26.81
N LEU A 125 12.28 -15.10 26.55
CA LEU A 125 11.77 -15.67 25.29
C LEU A 125 11.99 -14.70 24.14
N VAL A 126 11.77 -13.42 24.38
CA VAL A 126 12.01 -12.37 23.36
C VAL A 126 13.50 -12.28 23.04
N THR A 127 14.38 -12.36 24.05
CA THR A 127 15.83 -12.40 23.85
C THR A 127 16.27 -13.69 23.15
N ALA A 128 15.81 -14.86 23.59
CA ALA A 128 16.14 -16.12 22.91
C ALA A 128 15.66 -16.14 21.45
N TYR A 129 14.49 -15.57 21.16
CA TYR A 129 14.01 -15.37 19.80
C TYR A 129 14.92 -14.43 19.01
N LYS A 130 15.37 -13.32 19.61
CA LYS A 130 16.33 -12.38 19.00
C LYS A 130 17.62 -13.08 18.58
N ASP A 131 18.15 -13.93 19.45
CA ASP A 131 19.45 -14.59 19.27
C ASP A 131 19.37 -15.77 18.30
N SER A 132 18.27 -16.51 18.32
CA SER A 132 18.02 -17.62 17.39
C SER A 132 17.54 -17.17 16.02
N ARG A 133 17.08 -15.93 15.90
CA ARG A 133 16.62 -15.39 14.63
C ARG A 133 17.78 -15.40 13.65
N PRO A 134 17.63 -16.02 12.45
CA PRO A 134 18.58 -15.81 11.38
C PRO A 134 18.59 -14.31 11.12
N GLY A 135 19.71 -13.67 11.44
CA GLY A 135 19.85 -12.22 11.40
C GLY A 135 19.35 -11.68 10.06
N ARG A 136 19.04 -10.39 10.02
CA ARG A 136 18.73 -9.69 8.78
C ARG A 136 19.99 -9.72 7.90
N GLY A 137 20.21 -10.83 7.19
CA GLY A 137 21.25 -10.96 6.18
C GLY A 137 21.11 -9.79 5.22
N ALA A 138 22.25 -9.32 4.71
CA ALA A 138 22.31 -8.24 3.73
C ALA A 138 21.31 -8.52 2.60
N GLY A 139 20.18 -7.82 2.62
CA GLY A 139 19.09 -7.95 1.66
C GLY A 139 18.32 -9.28 1.75
N GLY A 140 17.01 -9.18 1.93
CA GLY A 140 16.07 -10.14 1.34
C GLY A 140 16.07 -10.02 -0.19
N GLY A 141 17.27 -10.03 -0.78
CA GLY A 141 17.50 -10.09 -2.20
C GLY A 141 17.35 -11.52 -2.67
N ARG A 142 16.74 -11.65 -3.84
CA ARG A 142 16.71 -12.85 -4.68
C ARG A 142 18.05 -13.58 -4.60
N ARG A 143 18.06 -14.91 -4.36
CA ARG A 143 19.29 -15.70 -4.41
C ARG A 143 19.99 -15.42 -5.74
N GLU A 144 21.29 -15.20 -5.69
CA GLU A 144 22.11 -15.07 -6.87
C GLU A 144 21.85 -16.27 -7.80
N GLY A 145 21.42 -16.00 -9.04
CA GLY A 145 21.08 -17.03 -10.02
C GLY A 145 19.62 -17.49 -10.09
N SER A 146 18.71 -17.05 -9.22
CA SER A 146 17.28 -17.47 -9.30
C SER A 146 16.48 -16.63 -10.30
N GLY A 147 17.00 -16.37 -11.51
CA GLY A 147 16.30 -15.65 -12.57
C GLY A 147 14.92 -16.27 -12.88
N ASP A 148 14.00 -15.48 -13.44
CA ASP A 148 12.74 -16.05 -13.94
C ASP A 148 13.14 -17.08 -15.00
N MET A 149 12.60 -18.30 -14.91
CA MET A 149 13.02 -19.39 -15.82
C MET A 149 12.71 -19.10 -17.29
N ILE A 150 11.93 -18.05 -17.54
CA ILE A 150 11.56 -17.57 -18.86
C ILE A 150 11.92 -16.08 -19.01
N PRO A 151 12.32 -15.64 -20.21
CA PRO A 151 12.51 -14.23 -20.54
C PRO A 151 11.26 -13.39 -20.22
N ARG A 152 11.45 -12.14 -19.76
CA ARG A 152 10.35 -11.29 -19.26
C ARG A 152 9.28 -11.00 -20.31
N ASP A 153 9.70 -10.84 -21.56
CA ASP A 153 8.84 -10.66 -22.73
C ASP A 153 7.99 -11.90 -23.04
N GLN A 154 8.41 -13.09 -22.61
CA GLN A 154 7.67 -14.34 -22.79
C GLN A 154 6.70 -14.66 -21.66
N ILE A 155 6.78 -13.96 -20.51
CA ILE A 155 5.93 -14.24 -19.35
C ILE A 155 4.44 -14.11 -19.72
N LEU A 156 4.02 -12.96 -20.25
CA LEU A 156 2.59 -12.75 -20.57
C LEU A 156 2.07 -13.71 -21.65
N PRO A 157 2.77 -13.93 -22.79
CA PRO A 157 2.36 -14.95 -23.76
C PRO A 157 2.17 -16.34 -23.14
N ARG A 158 3.08 -16.78 -22.26
CA ARG A 158 3.00 -18.09 -21.62
C ARG A 158 1.86 -18.19 -20.60
N ILE A 159 1.58 -17.12 -19.85
CA ILE A 159 0.42 -17.06 -18.97
C ILE A 159 -0.88 -17.11 -19.81
N ALA A 160 -0.89 -16.47 -20.98
CA ALA A 160 -2.05 -16.50 -21.89
C ALA A 160 -2.34 -17.93 -22.38
N GLU A 161 -1.31 -18.69 -22.77
CA GLU A 161 -1.45 -20.11 -23.15
C GLU A 161 -2.12 -20.92 -22.03
N LEU A 162 -1.69 -20.73 -20.77
CA LEU A 162 -2.27 -21.42 -19.62
C LEU A 162 -3.72 -20.98 -19.33
N LEU A 163 -4.00 -19.68 -19.45
CA LEU A 163 -5.34 -19.12 -19.22
C LEU A 163 -6.33 -19.56 -20.31
N ASP A 164 -5.90 -19.62 -21.58
CA ASP A 164 -6.72 -20.07 -22.69
C ASP A 164 -7.01 -21.59 -22.60
N ALA A 165 -6.10 -22.37 -22.01
CA ALA A 165 -6.31 -23.80 -21.74
C ALA A 165 -7.23 -24.06 -20.53
N ASP A 166 -7.12 -23.26 -19.47
CA ASP A 166 -7.96 -23.33 -18.28
C ASP A 166 -8.28 -21.92 -17.74
N PRO A 167 -9.51 -21.41 -17.97
CA PRO A 167 -9.95 -20.12 -17.44
C PRO A 167 -9.86 -20.01 -15.90
N ALA A 168 -9.91 -21.15 -15.21
CA ALA A 168 -9.82 -21.24 -13.75
C ALA A 168 -8.38 -21.39 -13.22
N VAL A 169 -7.36 -21.32 -14.09
CA VAL A 169 -5.96 -21.45 -13.69
C VAL A 169 -5.59 -20.50 -12.54
N THR A 170 -4.89 -21.06 -11.55
CA THR A 170 -4.53 -20.35 -10.31
C THR A 170 -3.14 -19.71 -10.41
N VAL A 171 -2.86 -18.77 -9.48
CA VAL A 171 -1.55 -18.13 -9.37
C VAL A 171 -0.47 -19.16 -9.05
N GLU A 172 -0.80 -20.16 -8.22
CA GLU A 172 0.06 -21.28 -7.87
C GLU A 172 0.43 -22.09 -9.10
N THR A 173 -0.56 -22.53 -9.89
CA THR A 173 -0.32 -23.32 -11.11
C THR A 173 0.55 -22.56 -12.10
N VAL A 174 0.30 -21.27 -12.32
CA VAL A 174 1.12 -20.44 -13.22
C VAL A 174 2.56 -20.31 -12.70
N SER A 175 2.72 -20.02 -11.41
CA SER A 175 4.04 -19.85 -10.80
C SER A 175 4.88 -21.13 -10.87
N ASP A 176 4.27 -22.27 -10.52
CA ASP A 176 4.94 -23.57 -10.50
C ASP A 176 5.25 -24.04 -11.93
N THR A 177 4.35 -23.82 -12.89
CA THR A 177 4.53 -24.23 -14.29
C THR A 177 5.59 -23.39 -15.00
N LEU A 178 5.61 -22.08 -14.78
CA LEU A 178 6.51 -21.16 -15.49
C LEU A 178 7.80 -20.83 -14.74
N GLY A 179 7.94 -21.28 -13.49
CA GLY A 179 9.11 -20.97 -12.66
C GLY A 179 9.25 -19.47 -12.39
N ILE A 180 8.13 -18.76 -12.26
CA ILE A 180 8.08 -17.31 -11.97
C ILE A 180 7.56 -17.06 -10.55
N THR A 181 7.83 -15.89 -9.98
CA THR A 181 7.33 -15.53 -8.65
C THR A 181 5.79 -15.44 -8.62
N LYS A 182 5.15 -16.10 -7.65
CA LYS A 182 3.69 -16.01 -7.39
C LYS A 182 3.21 -14.57 -7.34
N PHE A 183 3.90 -13.76 -6.53
CA PHE A 183 3.63 -12.35 -6.33
C PHE A 183 4.89 -11.53 -6.62
N PRO A 184 4.79 -10.40 -7.35
CA PRO A 184 3.60 -9.89 -8.03
C PRO A 184 3.38 -10.51 -9.43
N THR A 185 4.36 -11.22 -9.99
CA THR A 185 4.41 -11.53 -11.44
C THR A 185 3.25 -12.41 -11.94
N ALA A 186 3.05 -13.60 -11.38
CA ALA A 186 1.98 -14.49 -11.85
C ALA A 186 0.57 -13.90 -11.59
N GLN A 187 0.37 -13.29 -10.41
CA GLN A 187 -0.89 -12.62 -10.08
C GLN A 187 -1.22 -11.49 -11.06
N ASN A 188 -0.29 -10.56 -11.28
CA ASN A 188 -0.51 -9.41 -12.15
C ASN A 188 -0.68 -9.84 -13.61
N GLY A 189 0.07 -10.85 -14.06
CA GLY A 189 -0.07 -11.40 -15.41
C GLY A 189 -1.45 -11.97 -15.66
N LEU A 190 -1.97 -12.79 -14.75
CA LEU A 190 -3.33 -13.34 -14.84
C LEU A 190 -4.39 -12.24 -14.80
N ALA A 191 -4.28 -11.29 -13.87
CA ALA A 191 -5.26 -10.20 -13.76
C ALA A 191 -5.29 -9.34 -15.04
N THR A 192 -4.12 -9.03 -15.60
CA THR A 192 -3.98 -8.27 -16.85
C THR A 192 -4.61 -9.01 -18.02
N LEU A 193 -4.30 -10.29 -18.21
CA LEU A 193 -4.82 -11.07 -19.33
C LEU A 193 -6.33 -11.30 -19.23
N ARG A 194 -6.85 -11.61 -18.03
CA ARG A 194 -8.30 -11.71 -17.81
C ARG A 194 -9.00 -10.39 -18.14
N GLY A 195 -8.44 -9.26 -17.68
CA GLY A 195 -8.98 -7.94 -18.00
C GLY A 195 -9.00 -7.65 -19.50
N ARG A 196 -7.92 -7.98 -20.22
CA ARG A 196 -7.85 -7.82 -21.68
C ARG A 196 -8.89 -8.65 -22.42
N ARG A 197 -9.07 -9.91 -22.05
CA ARG A 197 -10.09 -10.79 -22.67
C ARG A 197 -11.52 -10.30 -22.40
N ILE A 198 -11.78 -9.78 -21.19
CA ILE A 198 -13.07 -9.14 -20.89
C ILE A 198 -13.28 -7.91 -21.79
N ALA A 199 -12.27 -7.04 -21.92
CA ALA A 199 -12.35 -5.87 -22.80
C ALA A 199 -12.60 -6.27 -24.26
N ASP A 200 -11.87 -7.26 -24.78
CA ASP A 200 -12.05 -7.80 -26.14
C ASP A 200 -13.50 -8.30 -26.35
N LEU A 201 -14.06 -9.01 -25.36
CA LEU A 201 -15.41 -9.56 -25.46
C LEU A 201 -16.49 -8.46 -25.43
N VAL A 202 -16.34 -7.46 -24.58
CA VAL A 202 -17.27 -6.33 -24.50
C VAL A 202 -17.23 -5.46 -25.76
N GLU A 203 -16.07 -5.26 -26.38
CA GLU A 203 -15.96 -4.58 -27.66
C GLU A 203 -16.64 -5.36 -28.80
N GLN A 204 -16.54 -6.69 -28.78
CA GLN A 204 -17.23 -7.56 -29.74
C GLN A 204 -18.75 -7.64 -29.51
N GLN A 205 -19.20 -7.42 -28.28
CA GLN A 205 -20.60 -7.51 -27.88
C GLN A 205 -21.04 -6.23 -27.13
N PRO A 206 -21.32 -5.14 -27.86
CA PRO A 206 -21.74 -3.89 -27.24
C PRO A 206 -22.97 -4.08 -26.35
N GLY A 207 -22.88 -3.60 -25.10
CA GLY A 207 -23.93 -3.72 -24.09
C GLY A 207 -23.75 -4.88 -23.10
N LEU A 208 -22.73 -5.72 -23.27
CA LEU A 208 -22.36 -6.73 -22.28
C LEU A 208 -21.72 -6.09 -21.05
N ASP A 209 -22.22 -6.41 -19.85
CA ASP A 209 -21.61 -5.99 -18.58
C ASP A 209 -20.27 -6.70 -18.34
N LEU A 210 -19.32 -6.03 -17.69
CA LEU A 210 -17.97 -6.57 -17.46
C LEU A 210 -17.98 -7.83 -16.58
N LYS A 211 -18.90 -7.95 -15.62
CA LYS A 211 -19.03 -9.15 -14.79
C LYS A 211 -19.66 -10.29 -15.57
N ASP A 212 -20.64 -9.99 -16.42
CA ASP A 212 -21.25 -10.99 -17.31
C ASP A 212 -20.23 -11.50 -18.33
N ALA A 213 -19.39 -10.62 -18.87
CA ALA A 213 -18.25 -11.02 -19.70
C ALA A 213 -17.27 -11.93 -18.95
N ALA A 214 -16.92 -11.62 -17.69
CA ALA A 214 -16.05 -12.48 -16.88
C ALA A 214 -16.68 -13.87 -16.61
N LEU A 215 -18.00 -13.91 -16.40
CA LEU A 215 -18.76 -15.15 -16.24
C LEU A 215 -18.79 -15.96 -17.55
N GLN A 216 -19.04 -15.31 -18.69
CA GLN A 216 -19.06 -15.93 -20.01
C GLN A 216 -17.70 -16.49 -20.42
N LEU A 217 -16.61 -15.84 -20.02
CA LEU A 217 -15.24 -16.33 -20.19
C LEU A 217 -14.86 -17.46 -19.21
N GLY A 218 -15.76 -17.85 -18.30
CA GLY A 218 -15.55 -18.96 -17.37
C GLY A 218 -14.63 -18.65 -16.20
N TYR A 219 -14.37 -17.36 -15.90
CA TYR A 219 -13.47 -16.99 -14.82
C TYR A 219 -14.10 -17.26 -13.43
N PRO A 220 -13.33 -17.78 -12.46
CA PRO A 220 -13.83 -17.99 -11.09
C PRO A 220 -14.25 -16.68 -10.43
N ALA A 221 -15.37 -16.70 -9.69
CA ALA A 221 -15.95 -15.51 -9.07
C ALA A 221 -14.97 -14.71 -8.18
N ILE A 222 -14.07 -15.41 -7.47
CA ILE A 222 -13.04 -14.78 -6.62
C ILE A 222 -12.07 -13.88 -7.42
N THR A 223 -11.93 -14.11 -8.72
CA THR A 223 -11.04 -13.35 -9.60
C THR A 223 -11.74 -12.18 -10.30
N HIS A 224 -13.08 -12.14 -10.27
CA HIS A 224 -13.87 -11.16 -11.04
C HIS A 224 -13.51 -9.73 -10.68
N ARG A 225 -13.38 -9.40 -9.40
CA ARG A 225 -13.07 -8.02 -8.97
C ARG A 225 -11.78 -7.50 -9.62
N ALA A 226 -10.70 -8.27 -9.55
CA ALA A 226 -9.43 -7.86 -10.14
C ALA A 226 -9.50 -7.82 -11.67
N ALA A 227 -10.11 -8.85 -12.29
CA ALA A 227 -10.26 -8.92 -13.74
C ALA A 227 -11.08 -7.75 -14.31
N VAL A 228 -12.21 -7.40 -13.67
CA VAL A 228 -13.06 -6.26 -14.04
C VAL A 228 -12.30 -4.94 -13.91
N THR A 229 -11.59 -4.72 -12.80
CA THR A 229 -10.76 -3.50 -12.66
C THR A 229 -9.72 -3.40 -13.78
N HIS A 230 -9.07 -4.51 -14.16
CA HIS A 230 -8.14 -4.52 -15.30
C HIS A 230 -8.84 -4.31 -16.65
N ALA A 231 -10.07 -4.79 -16.83
CA ALA A 231 -10.85 -4.57 -18.03
C ALA A 231 -11.28 -3.11 -18.18
N GLU A 232 -11.75 -2.47 -17.11
CA GLU A 232 -12.09 -1.03 -17.09
C GLU A 232 -10.89 -0.18 -17.52
N ARG A 233 -9.71 -0.50 -17.00
CA ARG A 233 -8.44 0.18 -17.35
C ARG A 233 -8.10 0.00 -18.82
N GLU A 234 -8.18 -1.23 -19.33
CA GLU A 234 -7.90 -1.55 -20.72
C GLU A 234 -8.87 -0.81 -21.67
N LEU A 235 -10.18 -0.85 -21.38
CA LEU A 235 -11.19 -0.14 -22.16
C LEU A 235 -10.99 1.38 -22.12
N HIS A 236 -10.62 1.95 -20.97
CA HIS A 236 -10.31 3.36 -20.86
C HIS A 236 -9.10 3.75 -21.72
N ALA A 237 -8.04 2.92 -21.73
CA ALA A 237 -6.87 3.14 -22.57
C ALA A 237 -7.21 3.05 -24.07
N ARG A 238 -7.97 2.02 -24.48
CA ARG A 238 -8.44 1.86 -25.86
C ARG A 238 -9.33 3.03 -26.30
N GLY A 239 -10.21 3.51 -25.43
CA GLY A 239 -11.08 4.66 -25.70
C GLY A 239 -10.30 5.97 -25.89
N ALA A 240 -9.17 6.15 -25.21
CA ALA A 240 -8.32 7.33 -25.36
C ALA A 240 -7.41 7.28 -26.61
N GLN A 241 -7.04 6.08 -27.08
CA GLN A 241 -6.07 5.89 -28.17
C GLN A 241 -6.40 6.66 -29.45
N PRO A 242 -7.64 6.67 -30.00
CA PRO A 242 -7.95 7.38 -31.24
C PRO A 242 -7.71 8.89 -31.12
N TYR A 243 -8.13 9.50 -30.01
CA TYR A 243 -7.92 10.92 -29.75
C TYR A 243 -6.43 11.27 -29.68
N LEU A 244 -5.66 10.47 -28.92
CA LEU A 244 -4.24 10.72 -28.72
C LEU A 244 -3.45 10.52 -30.01
N GLN A 245 -3.76 9.48 -30.79
CA GLN A 245 -3.13 9.24 -32.08
C GLN A 245 -3.46 10.36 -33.07
N HIS A 246 -4.72 10.79 -33.16
CA HIS A 246 -5.12 11.91 -34.01
C HIS A 246 -4.35 13.19 -33.66
N THR A 247 -4.15 13.45 -32.36
CA THR A 247 -3.38 14.60 -31.89
C THR A 247 -1.89 14.49 -32.25
N ALA A 248 -1.29 13.31 -32.07
CA ALA A 248 0.10 13.07 -32.46
C ALA A 248 0.32 13.20 -33.97
N ASP A 249 -0.61 12.69 -34.79
CA ASP A 249 -0.58 12.81 -36.24
C ASP A 249 -0.69 14.27 -36.69
N ALA A 250 -1.55 15.07 -36.04
CA ALA A 250 -1.66 16.51 -36.31
C ALA A 250 -0.37 17.27 -35.98
N LEU A 251 0.28 16.93 -34.85
CA LEU A 251 1.58 17.49 -34.48
C LEU A 251 2.68 17.12 -35.49
N ALA A 252 2.66 15.89 -35.99
CA ALA A 252 3.59 15.43 -37.02
C ALA A 252 3.34 16.12 -38.37
N ALA A 253 2.08 16.24 -38.79
CA ALA A 253 1.70 16.92 -40.03
C ALA A 253 2.07 18.42 -40.03
N ALA A 254 2.04 19.06 -38.85
CA ALA A 254 2.51 20.43 -38.66
C ALA A 254 4.05 20.57 -38.60
N GLY A 255 4.80 19.46 -38.67
CA GLY A 255 6.26 19.46 -38.58
C GLY A 255 6.81 19.74 -37.18
N ILE A 256 6.00 19.61 -36.13
CA ILE A 256 6.37 19.90 -34.74
C ILE A 256 6.93 18.65 -34.03
N ALA A 257 6.48 17.47 -34.45
CA ALA A 257 6.93 16.18 -33.92
C ALA A 257 7.25 15.19 -35.05
N GLN A 258 7.92 14.10 -34.72
CA GLN A 258 8.08 12.97 -35.64
C GLN A 258 6.82 12.11 -35.61
N GLN A 259 6.48 11.51 -36.76
CA GLN A 259 5.39 10.56 -36.83
C GLN A 259 5.75 9.29 -36.03
N ALA A 260 4.91 8.95 -35.05
CA ALA A 260 5.08 7.77 -34.22
C ALA A 260 3.71 7.27 -33.75
N GLN A 261 3.64 5.97 -33.42
CA GLN A 261 2.50 5.45 -32.69
C GLN A 261 2.54 5.94 -31.24
N VAL A 262 1.40 6.37 -30.75
CA VAL A 262 1.28 6.84 -29.37
C VAL A 262 1.32 5.65 -28.41
N GLU A 263 2.29 5.68 -27.51
CA GLU A 263 2.35 4.76 -26.36
C GLU A 263 1.59 5.37 -25.18
N ILE A 264 0.51 4.70 -24.75
CA ILE A 264 -0.21 5.06 -23.53
C ILE A 264 0.43 4.33 -22.35
N ARG A 265 0.79 5.10 -21.34
CA ARG A 265 1.28 4.60 -20.06
C ARG A 265 0.21 4.73 -18.99
N GLN A 266 0.04 3.67 -18.21
CA GLN A 266 -0.77 3.73 -17.01
C GLN A 266 0.04 4.27 -15.83
N LEU A 267 -0.59 5.16 -15.07
CA LEU A 267 -0.10 5.78 -13.86
C LEU A 267 -0.90 5.28 -12.64
N ASP A 268 -0.43 5.62 -11.45
CA ASP A 268 -1.09 5.39 -10.18
C ASP A 268 -2.49 6.04 -10.19
N GLY A 269 -3.43 5.42 -9.45
CA GLY A 269 -4.81 5.88 -9.40
C GLY A 269 -5.57 5.75 -10.73
N ASP A 270 -5.12 4.86 -11.62
CA ASP A 270 -5.75 4.55 -12.91
C ASP A 270 -5.72 5.68 -13.94
N ALA A 271 -4.87 6.68 -13.70
CA ALA A 271 -4.64 7.73 -14.67
C ALA A 271 -3.88 7.20 -15.90
N LEU A 272 -4.15 7.79 -17.05
CA LEU A 272 -3.46 7.48 -18.30
C LEU A 272 -2.62 8.67 -18.68
N ALA A 273 -1.43 8.41 -19.19
CA ALA A 273 -0.57 9.45 -19.73
C ALA A 273 0.10 9.01 -21.02
N THR A 274 0.35 9.97 -21.91
CA THR A 274 1.22 9.75 -23.05
C THR A 274 2.11 10.95 -23.27
N ALA A 275 3.23 10.75 -23.97
CA ALA A 275 4.15 11.82 -24.33
C ALA A 275 4.45 11.77 -25.82
N VAL A 276 4.37 12.94 -26.46
CA VAL A 276 4.82 13.15 -27.84
C VAL A 276 6.09 13.99 -27.77
N ILE A 277 7.22 13.42 -28.18
CA ILE A 277 8.50 14.12 -28.21
C ILE A 277 8.48 15.13 -29.36
N LEU A 278 8.81 16.38 -29.05
CA LEU A 278 8.86 17.44 -30.04
C LEU A 278 10.24 17.51 -30.70
N ASN A 279 10.28 18.07 -31.92
CA ASN A 279 11.50 18.27 -32.67
C ASN A 279 12.51 19.18 -31.91
N PRO A 280 13.82 19.03 -32.16
CA PRO A 280 14.85 19.75 -31.38
C PRO A 280 14.78 21.27 -31.42
N ASP A 281 14.20 21.83 -32.49
CA ASP A 281 13.97 23.25 -32.75
C ASP A 281 12.78 23.83 -31.97
N GLN A 282 11.95 22.98 -31.38
CA GLN A 282 10.81 23.40 -30.57
C GLN A 282 11.26 23.86 -29.18
N PRO A 283 10.63 24.90 -28.60
CA PRO A 283 11.00 25.45 -27.29
C PRO A 283 10.75 24.46 -26.14
N ALA A 284 9.76 23.57 -26.28
CA ALA A 284 9.48 22.50 -25.34
C ALA A 284 10.10 21.17 -25.82
N ALA A 285 10.48 20.32 -24.88
CA ALA A 285 11.06 19.01 -25.19
C ALA A 285 10.02 17.98 -25.65
N ALA A 286 8.83 18.03 -25.06
CA ALA A 286 7.72 17.13 -25.35
C ALA A 286 6.39 17.80 -24.97
N VAL A 287 5.29 17.30 -25.49
CA VAL A 287 3.96 17.48 -24.91
C VAL A 287 3.50 16.20 -24.24
N VAL A 288 2.87 16.34 -23.08
CA VAL A 288 2.38 15.23 -22.26
C VAL A 288 0.90 15.41 -22.05
N TRP A 289 0.13 14.40 -22.39
CA TRP A 289 -1.25 14.30 -21.98
C TRP A 289 -1.31 13.47 -20.70
N ASP A 290 -2.06 13.94 -19.71
CA ASP A 290 -2.46 13.19 -18.51
C ASP A 290 -3.98 13.24 -18.39
N SER A 291 -4.64 12.10 -18.24
CA SER A 291 -6.11 12.02 -18.17
C SER A 291 -6.71 12.81 -17.01
N ARG A 292 -5.91 13.20 -16.01
CA ARG A 292 -6.34 14.04 -14.88
C ARG A 292 -6.21 15.53 -15.16
N PHE A 293 -5.26 15.94 -16.00
CA PHE A 293 -4.82 17.34 -16.10
C PHE A 293 -4.80 17.90 -17.53
N GLY A 294 -4.98 17.06 -18.55
CA GLY A 294 -4.94 17.43 -19.96
C GLY A 294 -3.53 17.51 -20.52
N TRP A 295 -3.39 18.22 -21.64
CA TRP A 295 -2.10 18.42 -22.30
C TRP A 295 -1.26 19.48 -21.59
N ARG A 296 0.05 19.23 -21.47
CA ARG A 296 1.04 20.20 -21.00
C ARG A 296 2.37 20.06 -21.73
N THR A 297 3.18 21.11 -21.71
CA THR A 297 4.59 21.00 -22.10
C THR A 297 5.40 20.24 -21.04
N SER A 298 6.50 19.63 -21.47
CA SER A 298 7.51 19.02 -20.61
C SER A 298 8.90 19.54 -20.99
N THR A 299 9.76 19.67 -19.98
CA THR A 299 11.15 20.14 -20.12
C THR A 299 12.13 18.99 -20.36
N SER A 300 11.70 17.73 -20.22
CA SER A 300 12.56 16.55 -20.35
C SER A 300 12.20 15.73 -21.58
N ARG A 301 13.18 15.51 -22.47
CA ARG A 301 13.03 14.53 -23.58
C ARG A 301 13.16 13.09 -23.10
N ARG A 302 13.97 12.85 -22.06
CA ARG A 302 14.29 11.50 -21.58
C ARG A 302 13.18 10.91 -20.71
N HIS A 303 12.54 11.75 -19.91
CA HIS A 303 11.49 11.35 -18.97
C HIS A 303 10.35 12.36 -19.02
N PRO A 304 9.65 12.49 -20.16
CA PRO A 304 8.69 13.57 -20.39
C PRO A 304 7.50 13.53 -19.42
N ILE A 305 6.98 12.34 -19.12
CA ILE A 305 5.86 12.14 -18.19
C ILE A 305 6.26 12.52 -16.75
N GLY A 306 7.51 12.24 -16.36
CA GLY A 306 8.04 12.54 -15.02
C GLY A 306 7.75 11.46 -13.99
N LYS A 307 7.75 11.85 -12.71
CA LYS A 307 7.35 10.98 -11.60
C LYS A 307 5.84 10.91 -11.53
N ASP A 308 5.35 9.74 -11.15
CA ASP A 308 3.93 9.53 -10.91
C ASP A 308 3.53 10.17 -9.58
N THR A 309 2.75 11.25 -9.64
CA THR A 309 2.26 11.98 -8.48
C THR A 309 0.83 12.42 -8.72
N ASP A 310 0.02 12.46 -7.66
CA ASP A 310 -1.34 13.04 -7.71
C ASP A 310 -1.34 14.56 -7.81
N THR A 311 -0.17 15.20 -7.74
CA THR A 311 -0.01 16.64 -7.90
C THR A 311 0.27 16.98 -9.37
N PRO A 312 -0.41 17.98 -9.95
CA PRO A 312 -0.11 18.49 -11.29
C PRO A 312 1.34 19.01 -11.35
N PRO A 313 2.12 18.64 -12.39
CA PRO A 313 3.45 19.20 -12.58
C PRO A 313 3.39 20.72 -12.83
N GLU A 314 4.17 21.47 -12.07
CA GLU A 314 4.31 22.92 -12.19
C GLU A 314 5.79 23.31 -12.27
N GLY A 315 6.08 24.46 -12.86
CA GLY A 315 7.45 25.00 -12.94
C GLY A 315 7.72 25.78 -14.21
N GLU A 316 8.94 26.33 -14.30
CA GLU A 316 9.41 26.98 -15.51
C GLU A 316 9.42 26.00 -16.69
N GLY A 317 8.89 26.43 -17.84
CA GLY A 317 8.77 25.60 -19.04
C GLY A 317 7.58 24.63 -19.06
N ILE A 318 6.76 24.58 -17.99
CA ILE A 318 5.50 23.81 -17.97
C ILE A 318 4.31 24.74 -18.20
N ARG A 319 3.55 24.47 -19.26
CA ARG A 319 2.30 25.17 -19.62
C ARG A 319 1.24 24.14 -19.93
N TYR A 320 0.04 24.29 -19.39
CA TYR A 320 -1.15 23.52 -19.75
C TYR A 320 -1.79 24.11 -20.99
N LEU A 321 -2.12 23.25 -21.95
CA LEU A 321 -2.50 23.61 -23.32
C LEU A 321 -3.98 23.33 -23.56
N GLY A 322 -4.59 24.12 -24.45
CA GLY A 322 -6.02 24.04 -24.78
C GLY A 322 -6.96 24.44 -23.64
N SER A 323 -8.25 24.19 -23.83
CA SER A 323 -9.36 24.62 -22.98
C SER A 323 -9.89 23.53 -22.05
N GLY A 324 -9.37 22.30 -22.14
CA GLY A 324 -9.81 21.18 -21.32
C GLY A 324 -8.87 19.98 -21.38
N LEU A 325 -9.38 18.80 -20.97
CA LEU A 325 -8.59 17.57 -20.93
C LEU A 325 -8.31 16.98 -22.31
N GLN A 326 -9.22 17.19 -23.27
CA GLN A 326 -9.11 16.69 -24.64
C GLN A 326 -9.46 17.81 -25.66
N PRO A 327 -8.65 18.89 -25.73
CA PRO A 327 -8.85 19.95 -26.72
C PRO A 327 -8.69 19.41 -28.14
N ASN A 328 -9.29 20.11 -29.11
CA ASN A 328 -9.09 19.81 -30.53
C ASN A 328 -7.59 19.98 -30.88
N PRO A 329 -6.97 19.11 -31.69
CA PRO A 329 -5.57 19.26 -32.11
C PRO A 329 -5.19 20.65 -32.65
N ASP A 330 -6.09 21.31 -33.38
CA ASP A 330 -5.83 22.67 -33.90
C ASP A 330 -5.64 23.70 -32.76
N GLU A 331 -6.39 23.55 -31.67
CA GLU A 331 -6.26 24.39 -30.48
C GLU A 331 -4.91 24.12 -29.78
N LEU A 332 -4.50 22.86 -29.71
CA LEU A 332 -3.20 22.47 -29.15
C LEU A 332 -2.05 23.07 -29.97
N LEU A 333 -2.12 22.97 -31.29
CA LEU A 333 -1.14 23.54 -32.23
C LEU A 333 -1.02 25.05 -32.06
N ALA A 334 -2.16 25.75 -32.02
CA ALA A 334 -2.18 27.18 -31.78
C ALA A 334 -1.48 27.52 -30.44
N ALA A 335 -1.79 26.79 -29.36
CA ALA A 335 -1.22 27.03 -28.03
C ALA A 335 0.29 26.72 -27.94
N LEU A 336 0.78 25.81 -28.77
CA LEU A 336 2.21 25.53 -28.90
C LEU A 336 2.95 26.65 -29.63
N HIS A 337 2.36 27.20 -30.70
CA HIS A 337 2.95 28.29 -31.46
C HIS A 337 2.94 29.64 -30.74
N ASP A 338 1.87 29.97 -30.00
CA ASP A 338 1.83 31.20 -29.20
C ASP A 338 2.20 30.91 -27.73
N GLY A 339 3.40 31.34 -27.34
CA GLY A 339 3.91 31.28 -25.97
C GLY A 339 2.98 31.90 -24.92
N ARG A 340 2.08 32.82 -25.32
CA ARG A 340 1.12 33.50 -24.46
C ARG A 340 -0.16 32.71 -24.22
N MET A 341 -0.43 31.69 -25.03
CA MET A 341 -1.57 30.80 -24.87
C MET A 341 -1.24 29.62 -23.94
N GLY A 342 -2.30 29.05 -23.35
CA GLY A 342 -2.20 28.08 -22.26
C GLY A 342 -2.19 28.73 -20.88
N THR A 343 -2.13 27.90 -19.85
CA THR A 343 -2.20 28.36 -18.44
C THR A 343 -1.09 27.70 -17.61
N LYS A 344 -0.81 28.28 -16.44
CA LYS A 344 0.09 27.68 -15.45
C LYS A 344 -0.61 26.66 -14.54
N ARG A 345 -1.92 26.47 -14.70
CA ARG A 345 -2.74 25.65 -13.82
C ARG A 345 -3.31 24.46 -14.60
N PRO A 346 -3.44 23.28 -14.00
CA PRO A 346 -4.08 22.15 -14.66
C PRO A 346 -5.54 22.47 -14.98
N HIS A 347 -6.06 21.82 -16.02
CA HIS A 347 -7.49 21.86 -16.29
C HIS A 347 -8.23 21.06 -15.20
N PRO A 348 -9.30 21.62 -14.62
CA PRO A 348 -10.11 20.88 -13.66
C PRO A 348 -10.75 19.67 -14.37
N LYS A 349 -10.94 18.56 -13.63
CA LYS A 349 -11.84 17.51 -14.10
C LYS A 349 -13.24 18.12 -14.26
N PRO A 350 -13.93 17.83 -15.37
CA PRO A 350 -15.30 18.30 -15.60
C PRO A 350 -16.26 17.85 -14.49
#